data_AF-A0A7C1E962-F1
#
_entry.id   AF-A0A7C1E962-F1
#
_cell.length_a   1.000
_cell.length_b   1.000
_cell.length_c   1.000
_cell.angle_alpha   90.00
_cell.angle_beta   90.00
_cell.angle_gamma   90.00
#
_symmetry.space_group_name_H-M   'P 1'
#
loop_
_entity.id
_entity.type
_entity.pdbx_description
1 polymer ?
#
loop_
_entity_poly.entity_id
_entity_poly.type
_entity_poly.pdbx_seq_one_letter_code
_entity_poly.pdbx_strand_id
1 'polypeptide(L)'
;VAGLNPHAGEDGQFGDEEQRIIKPAILLAQEAGIFCEGPYPADSLFVRAVRGEFDGVVAMYHDQGLIPVKMLAFDRAVNVTIGLPIIRTSPAHGTAFDIAGKGLAKPDSMKSAIKTAIDMAKTKKY
;
A
#
# COMPACT_ATOMS: atom_id res chain seq x y z
N VAL A 1 -7.54 7.58 -1.67
CA VAL A 1 -7.18 6.98 -2.99
C VAL A 1 -6.31 7.96 -3.75
N ALA A 2 -5.19 7.52 -4.33
CA ALA A 2 -4.31 8.37 -5.14
C ALA A 2 -4.92 8.64 -6.53
N GLY A 3 -4.58 9.77 -7.14
CA GLY A 3 -4.69 9.96 -8.59
C GLY A 3 -3.64 9.14 -9.33
N LEU A 4 -3.90 8.86 -10.61
CA LEU A 4 -2.91 8.27 -11.52
C LEU A 4 -1.91 9.34 -11.97
N ASN A 5 -2.43 10.49 -12.36
CA ASN A 5 -1.67 11.59 -12.92
C ASN A 5 -1.08 12.50 -11.82
N PRO A 6 0.01 13.23 -12.11
CA PRO A 6 0.49 14.30 -11.24
C PRO A 6 -0.66 15.26 -10.90
N HIS A 7 -0.69 15.76 -9.67
CA HIS A 7 -1.76 16.65 -9.20
C HIS A 7 -3.17 16.08 -9.36
N ALA A 8 -3.32 14.75 -9.44
CA ALA A 8 -4.60 14.10 -9.72
C ALA A 8 -5.29 14.64 -11.00
N GLY A 9 -4.49 14.89 -12.04
CA GLY A 9 -4.95 15.31 -13.36
C GLY A 9 -5.06 16.83 -13.54
N GLU A 10 -4.91 17.64 -12.47
CA GLU A 10 -5.01 19.11 -12.52
C GLU A 10 -6.22 19.61 -13.33
N ASP A 11 -7.41 19.13 -12.94
CA ASP A 11 -8.68 19.37 -13.62
C ASP A 11 -8.72 18.97 -15.11
N GLY A 12 -7.92 17.98 -15.49
CA GLY A 12 -7.85 17.45 -16.85
C GLY A 12 -6.63 17.95 -17.64
N GLN A 13 -5.86 18.89 -17.11
CA GLN A 13 -4.67 19.43 -17.78
C GLN A 13 -3.53 18.42 -17.88
N PHE A 14 -3.43 17.48 -16.93
CA PHE A 14 -2.39 16.44 -16.87
C PHE A 14 -2.91 15.03 -17.13
N GLY A 15 -4.06 14.90 -17.80
CA GLY A 15 -4.74 13.63 -18.05
C GLY A 15 -6.15 13.62 -17.48
N ASP A 16 -7.02 12.76 -18.02
CA ASP A 16 -8.46 12.73 -17.71
C ASP A 16 -8.91 11.45 -16.97
N GLU A 17 -7.99 10.54 -16.66
CA GLU A 17 -8.27 9.26 -16.02
C GLU A 17 -8.93 9.43 -14.65
N GLU A 18 -8.60 10.50 -13.91
CA GLU A 18 -9.28 10.80 -12.65
C GLU A 18 -10.77 11.05 -12.84
N GLN A 19 -11.16 11.83 -13.87
CA GLN A 19 -12.56 12.15 -14.12
C GLN A 19 -13.31 10.98 -14.75
N ARG A 20 -12.66 10.31 -15.71
CA ARG A 20 -13.30 9.29 -16.54
C ARG A 20 -13.36 7.92 -15.86
N ILE A 21 -12.43 7.60 -14.96
CA ILE A 21 -12.28 6.26 -14.37
C ILE A 21 -12.26 6.30 -12.83
N ILE A 22 -11.35 7.07 -12.24
CA ILE A 22 -11.06 6.92 -10.79
C ILE A 22 -12.16 7.54 -9.92
N LYS A 23 -12.62 8.76 -10.21
CA LYS A 23 -13.73 9.41 -9.49
C LYS A 23 -15.01 8.54 -9.55
N PRO A 24 -15.47 8.05 -10.73
CA PRO A 24 -16.57 7.10 -10.80
C PRO A 24 -16.36 5.84 -9.96
N ALA A 25 -15.16 5.24 -9.98
CA ALA A 25 -14.87 4.05 -9.18
C ALA A 25 -14.91 4.30 -7.67
N ILE A 26 -14.48 5.48 -7.21
CA ILE A 26 -14.59 5.89 -5.81
C ILE A 26 -16.06 6.06 -5.42
N LEU A 27 -16.88 6.69 -6.27
CA LEU A 27 -18.31 6.84 -6.03
C LEU A 27 -19.00 5.47 -5.91
N LEU A 28 -18.71 4.54 -6.83
CA LEU A 28 -19.23 3.16 -6.76
C LEU A 28 -18.81 2.44 -5.47
N ALA A 29 -17.57 2.65 -5.01
CA ALA A 29 -17.09 2.08 -3.75
C ALA A 29 -17.83 2.69 -2.54
N GLN A 30 -18.06 4.01 -2.55
CA GLN A 30 -18.83 4.71 -1.52
C GLN A 30 -20.28 4.24 -1.47
N GLU A 31 -20.92 4.06 -2.65
CA GLU A 31 -22.28 3.50 -2.77
C GLU A 31 -22.35 2.07 -2.25
N ALA A 32 -21.27 1.29 -2.37
CA ALA A 32 -21.13 -0.03 -1.78
C ALA A 32 -20.83 -0.01 -0.26
N GLY A 33 -20.81 1.16 0.38
CA GLY A 33 -20.59 1.33 1.81
C GLY A 33 -19.11 1.36 2.24
N ILE A 34 -18.18 1.47 1.30
CA ILE A 34 -16.75 1.61 1.61
C ILE A 34 -16.45 3.07 1.96
N PHE A 35 -15.90 3.30 3.15
CA PHE A 35 -15.42 4.63 3.54
C PHE A 35 -14.10 4.93 2.82
N CYS A 36 -14.17 5.64 1.69
CA CYS A 36 -13.01 6.05 0.91
C CYS A 36 -13.20 7.46 0.35
N GLU A 37 -12.08 8.15 0.12
CA GLU A 37 -12.05 9.51 -0.47
C GLU A 37 -10.86 9.69 -1.42
N GLY A 38 -10.95 10.66 -2.32
CA GLY A 38 -9.98 10.96 -3.39
C GLY A 38 -10.66 11.26 -4.74
N PRO A 39 -9.92 11.20 -5.87
CA PRO A 39 -8.48 10.97 -5.95
C PRO A 39 -7.69 12.18 -5.42
N TYR A 40 -6.61 11.92 -4.68
CA TYR A 40 -5.68 12.96 -4.22
C TYR A 40 -4.37 12.93 -4.99
N PRO A 41 -3.68 14.08 -5.14
CA PRO A 41 -2.29 14.12 -5.56
C PRO A 41 -1.43 13.21 -4.66
N ALA A 42 -0.71 12.27 -5.26
CA ALA A 42 -0.03 11.21 -4.52
C ALA A 42 1.03 11.76 -3.54
N ASP A 43 1.76 12.79 -3.95
CA ASP A 43 2.77 13.50 -3.15
C ASP A 43 2.19 14.06 -1.83
N SER A 44 1.01 14.68 -1.89
CA SER A 44 0.30 15.19 -0.71
C SER A 44 -0.35 14.06 0.11
N LEU A 45 -0.87 13.02 -0.56
CA LEU A 45 -1.58 11.91 0.06
C LEU A 45 -0.68 11.12 1.02
N PHE A 46 0.56 10.80 0.61
CA PHE A 46 1.45 10.02 1.47
C PHE A 46 1.89 10.79 2.72
N VAL A 47 2.03 12.12 2.64
CA VAL A 47 2.32 12.96 3.82
C VAL A 47 1.18 12.91 4.83
N ARG A 48 -0.07 13.04 4.35
CA ARG A 48 -1.28 12.94 5.18
C ARG A 48 -1.45 11.54 5.78
N ALA A 49 -1.18 10.49 5.01
CA ALA A 49 -1.22 9.10 5.49
C ALA A 49 -0.20 8.85 6.60
N VAL A 50 1.03 9.37 6.48
CA VAL A 50 2.04 9.27 7.56
C VAL A 50 1.60 9.99 8.83
N ARG A 51 0.79 11.05 8.71
CA ARG A 51 0.20 11.77 9.85
C ARG A 51 -0.99 11.04 10.49
N GLY A 52 -1.38 9.88 9.96
CA GLY A 52 -2.46 9.06 10.53
C GLY A 52 -3.86 9.52 10.12
N GLU A 53 -3.98 10.30 9.04
CA GLU A 53 -5.31 10.73 8.55
C GLU A 53 -6.12 9.59 7.89
N PHE A 54 -5.48 8.46 7.57
CA PHE A 54 -6.12 7.34 6.88
C PHE A 54 -5.67 5.99 7.46
N ASP A 55 -6.57 5.01 7.44
CA ASP A 55 -6.26 3.61 7.77
C ASP A 55 -5.48 2.89 6.66
N GLY A 56 -5.60 3.36 5.41
CA GLY A 56 -4.97 2.76 4.25
C GLY A 56 -4.95 3.66 3.02
N VAL A 57 -3.99 3.40 2.13
CA VAL A 57 -3.83 4.13 0.87
C VAL A 57 -3.88 3.16 -0.29
N VAL A 58 -4.68 3.50 -1.31
CA VAL A 58 -4.69 2.82 -2.61
C VAL A 58 -3.88 3.67 -3.59
N ALA A 59 -2.70 3.19 -3.96
CA ALA A 59 -1.89 3.73 -5.05
C ALA A 59 -2.30 3.10 -6.38
N MET A 60 -2.16 3.86 -7.47
CA MET A 60 -2.53 3.40 -8.82
C MET A 60 -1.52 2.43 -9.42
N TYR A 61 -0.23 2.57 -9.09
CA TYR A 61 0.82 1.70 -9.60
C TYR A 61 1.94 1.47 -8.57
N HIS A 62 2.78 0.49 -8.86
CA HIS A 62 3.77 -0.07 -7.93
C HIS A 62 4.70 0.98 -7.31
N ASP A 63 5.41 1.75 -8.13
CA ASP A 63 6.41 2.70 -7.63
C ASP A 63 5.77 3.90 -6.93
N GLN A 64 4.54 4.28 -7.31
CA GLN A 64 3.78 5.32 -6.63
C GLN A 64 3.57 4.99 -5.14
N GLY A 65 3.28 3.73 -4.83
CA GLY A 65 3.04 3.27 -3.46
C GLY A 65 4.28 2.75 -2.74
N LEU A 66 5.15 2.01 -3.43
CA LEU A 66 6.23 1.29 -2.76
C LEU A 66 7.42 2.19 -2.42
N ILE A 67 7.69 3.24 -3.21
CA ILE A 67 8.76 4.19 -2.89
C ILE A 67 8.50 4.87 -1.52
N PRO A 68 7.33 5.49 -1.26
CA PRO A 68 7.02 6.06 0.05
C PRO A 68 7.16 5.05 1.21
N VAL A 69 6.62 3.84 1.04
CA VAL A 69 6.69 2.79 2.08
C VAL A 69 8.13 2.42 2.40
N LYS A 70 8.97 2.24 1.38
CA LYS A 70 10.39 1.89 1.54
C LYS A 70 11.19 3.01 2.18
N MET A 71 10.90 4.27 1.83
CA MET A 71 11.55 5.44 2.45
C MET A 71 11.28 5.52 3.95
N LEU A 72 10.09 5.11 4.41
CA LEU A 72 9.70 5.19 5.82
C LEU A 72 10.09 3.95 6.64
N ALA A 73 10.02 2.76 6.04
CA ALA A 73 10.01 1.52 6.79
C ALA A 73 10.63 0.33 6.04
N PHE A 74 11.72 0.53 5.30
CA PHE A 74 12.37 -0.51 4.49
C PHE A 74 12.51 -1.87 5.22
N ASP A 75 13.13 -1.88 6.40
CA ASP A 75 13.43 -3.11 7.15
C ASP A 75 12.22 -3.73 7.87
N ARG A 76 11.08 -3.01 7.94
CA ARG A 76 9.88 -3.42 8.69
C ARG A 76 8.62 -3.57 7.85
N ALA A 77 8.68 -3.18 6.57
CA ALA A 77 7.57 -3.36 5.65
C ALA A 77 7.24 -4.85 5.50
N VAL A 78 5.95 -5.16 5.44
CA VAL A 78 5.40 -6.50 5.24
C VAL A 78 4.50 -6.46 4.03
N ASN A 79 4.70 -7.40 3.10
CA ASN A 79 3.77 -7.61 2.01
C ASN A 79 2.65 -8.55 2.48
N VAL A 80 1.40 -8.11 2.36
CA VAL A 80 0.21 -8.90 2.67
C VAL A 80 -0.60 -9.08 1.39
N THR A 81 -0.99 -10.32 1.08
CA THR A 81 -1.86 -10.59 -0.07
C THR A 81 -3.31 -10.66 0.38
N ILE A 82 -4.12 -9.71 -0.11
CA ILE A 82 -5.55 -9.60 0.16
C ILE A 82 -6.35 -10.34 -0.92
N GLY A 83 -7.45 -10.98 -0.52
CA GLY A 83 -8.37 -11.70 -1.42
C GLY A 83 -8.16 -13.22 -1.49
N LEU A 84 -7.16 -13.77 -0.80
CA LEU A 84 -6.97 -15.22 -0.69
C LEU A 84 -7.83 -15.84 0.42
N PRO A 85 -8.18 -17.14 0.34
CA PRO A 85 -8.89 -17.86 1.40
C PRO A 85 -8.01 -18.15 2.64
N ILE A 86 -6.72 -17.81 2.57
CA ILE A 86 -5.73 -18.00 3.62
C ILE A 86 -5.02 -16.69 3.95
N ILE A 87 -4.46 -16.59 5.15
CA ILE A 87 -3.57 -15.49 5.53
C ILE A 87 -2.22 -15.73 4.85
N ARG A 88 -1.77 -14.76 4.05
CA ARG A 88 -0.44 -14.81 3.42
C ARG A 88 0.28 -13.49 3.62
N THR A 89 1.40 -13.55 4.33
CA THR A 89 2.36 -12.45 4.49
C THR A 89 3.72 -12.85 3.88
N SER A 90 4.58 -11.86 3.61
CA SER A 90 5.91 -12.07 3.04
C SER A 90 6.85 -10.94 3.46
N PRO A 91 8.16 -11.20 3.62
CA PRO A 91 9.15 -10.13 3.78
C PRO A 91 9.18 -9.21 2.55
N ALA A 92 9.66 -7.99 2.74
CA ALA A 92 9.72 -6.92 1.74
C ALA A 92 11.08 -6.81 1.01
N HIS A 93 11.99 -7.76 1.23
CA HIS A 93 13.30 -7.83 0.55
C HIS A 93 13.33 -8.92 -0.54
N GLY A 94 14.33 -8.82 -1.42
CA GLY A 94 14.63 -9.84 -2.42
C GLY A 94 15.41 -11.03 -1.85
N THR A 95 16.00 -11.84 -2.74
CA THR A 95 16.72 -13.08 -2.38
C THR A 95 18.09 -12.84 -1.73
N ALA A 96 18.73 -11.69 -1.99
CA ALA A 96 20.03 -11.31 -1.44
C ALA A 96 21.11 -12.41 -1.63
N PHE A 97 21.25 -12.92 -2.86
CA PHE A 97 22.16 -14.03 -3.19
C PHE A 97 23.63 -13.75 -2.82
N ASP A 98 24.04 -12.49 -2.89
CA ASP A 98 25.38 -12.00 -2.54
C ASP A 98 25.74 -12.22 -1.07
N ILE A 99 24.77 -12.39 -0.17
CA ILE A 99 24.99 -12.64 1.27
C ILE A 99 24.55 -14.03 1.74
N ALA A 100 24.08 -14.90 0.83
CA ALA A 100 23.66 -16.25 1.16
C ALA A 100 24.80 -17.05 1.82
N GLY A 101 24.51 -17.69 2.98
CA GLY A 101 25.50 -18.46 3.73
C GLY A 101 26.54 -17.65 4.50
N LYS A 102 26.53 -16.31 4.42
CA LYS A 102 27.53 -15.44 5.07
C LYS A 102 27.15 -14.99 6.49
N GLY A 103 25.93 -15.29 6.95
CA GLY A 103 25.43 -14.85 8.26
C GLY A 103 25.17 -13.34 8.37
N LEU A 104 25.10 -12.62 7.24
CA LEU A 104 24.93 -11.16 7.19
C LEU A 104 23.47 -10.69 7.04
N ALA A 105 22.54 -11.62 6.81
CA ALA A 105 21.13 -11.29 6.58
C ALA A 105 20.45 -10.77 7.85
N LYS A 106 19.71 -9.66 7.72
CA LYS A 106 18.89 -9.12 8.80
C LYS A 106 17.52 -9.81 8.81
N PRO A 107 17.09 -10.43 9.92
CA PRO A 107 15.83 -11.19 9.97
C PRO A 107 14.58 -10.32 10.21
N ASP A 108 14.73 -9.01 10.38
CA ASP A 108 13.68 -8.10 10.88
C ASP A 108 12.41 -8.06 10.01
N SER A 109 12.54 -8.03 8.69
CA SER A 109 11.38 -8.06 7.78
C SER A 109 10.66 -9.41 7.84
N MET A 110 11.40 -10.52 7.92
CA MET A 110 10.81 -11.85 8.08
C MET A 110 10.09 -11.98 9.43
N LYS A 111 10.71 -11.52 10.52
CA LYS A 111 10.08 -11.48 11.85
C LYS A 111 8.80 -10.63 11.84
N SER A 112 8.83 -9.48 11.19
CA SER A 112 7.66 -8.62 11.00
C SER A 112 6.55 -9.34 10.24
N ALA A 113 6.89 -10.02 9.14
CA ALA A 113 5.92 -10.76 8.34
C ALA A 113 5.23 -11.89 9.13
N ILE A 114 6.00 -12.65 9.92
CA ILE A 114 5.46 -13.70 10.80
C ILE A 114 4.55 -13.09 11.87
N LYS A 115 5.00 -12.02 12.53
CA LYS A 115 4.21 -11.34 13.56
C LYS A 115 2.89 -10.81 13.00
N THR A 116 2.91 -10.16 11.85
CA THR A 116 1.68 -9.68 11.18
C THR A 116 0.73 -10.84 10.88
N ALA A 117 1.22 -11.98 10.40
CA ALA A 117 0.37 -13.15 10.18
C ALA A 117 -0.28 -13.66 11.47
N ILE A 118 0.47 -13.70 12.58
CA ILE A 118 -0.06 -14.09 13.90
C ILE A 118 -1.15 -13.11 14.35
N ASP A 119 -0.90 -11.80 14.22
CA ASP A 119 -1.85 -10.77 14.64
C ASP A 119 -3.14 -10.83 13.81
N MET A 120 -3.04 -11.03 12.48
CA MET A 120 -4.19 -11.25 11.61
C MET A 120 -4.96 -12.54 11.96
N ALA A 121 -4.26 -13.62 12.33
CA ALA A 121 -4.89 -14.87 12.69
C ALA A 121 -5.71 -14.76 14.00
N LYS A 122 -5.26 -13.93 14.95
CA LYS A 122 -5.97 -13.67 16.21
C LYS A 122 -7.22 -12.82 16.03
N THR A 123 -7.25 -11.92 15.06
CA THR A 123 -8.39 -11.03 14.79
C THR A 123 -9.41 -11.63 13.83
N LYS A 124 -9.06 -12.71 13.12
CA LYS A 124 -9.97 -13.43 12.23
C LYS A 124 -11.11 -14.04 13.05
N LYS A 125 -12.29 -13.44 12.96
CA LYS A 125 -13.55 -14.03 13.45
C LYS A 125 -14.01 -15.09 12.46
N TYR A 126 -14.34 -16.28 12.96
CA TYR A 126 -14.97 -17.36 12.19
C TYR A 126 -16.47 -17.14 12.08
#